data_AF-A0A078MHH3-F1
#
_entry.id   AF-A0A078MHH3-F1
#
_cell.length_a   1.000
_cell.length_b   1.000
_cell.length_c   1.000
_cell.angle_alpha   90.00
_cell.angle_beta   90.00
_cell.angle_gamma   90.00
#
_symmetry.space_group_name_H-M   'P 1'
#
loop_
_entity.id
_entity.type
_entity.pdbx_description
1 polymer ?
#
loop_
_entity_poly.entity_id
_entity_poly.type
_entity_poly.pdbx_seq_one_letter_code
_entity_poly.pdbx_strand_id
1 'polypeptide(L)'
;MTSDAQLDTLLRTLDPADPAATADSVRARTDLQRILADHQARRPGGTGISTSARPIATWAQRKRVIRRSAAVLGAVAAVTVGILALPMLQDADPAYASWTPEPAGMSAAEREKAGARCRADSLDTGDGTYRAQLESADVAVAERRGVWTTVVLTGGAGFSAVCITDGQPGLLGFGSGGRIGAIGTLRESDRPGPRDLRPITLGTGTMSPGSVSVAAGPAGTDIAAVVYDSPVHGAVEATVNDGQFALWMPGDELRNASSEGMPVQVTYRDGTVERQVLRF
;
A
#
# COMPACT_ATOMS: atom_id res chain seq x y z
N MET A 1 -13.23 42.01 6.23
CA MET A 1 -11.83 42.43 6.02
C MET A 1 -11.07 42.06 7.28
N THR A 2 -10.49 40.86 7.31
CA THR A 2 -9.64 40.39 8.42
C THR A 2 -8.32 41.15 8.33
N SER A 3 -7.83 41.73 9.42
CA SER A 3 -6.58 42.50 9.38
C SER A 3 -5.39 41.56 9.25
N ASP A 4 -4.33 42.01 8.57
CA ASP A 4 -3.10 41.20 8.36
C ASP A 4 -2.53 40.65 9.67
N ALA A 5 -2.66 41.39 10.77
CA ALA A 5 -2.24 40.94 12.10
C ALA A 5 -3.00 39.70 12.62
N GLN A 6 -4.28 39.55 12.27
CA GLN A 6 -5.06 38.37 12.61
C GLN A 6 -4.65 37.16 11.76
N LEU A 7 -4.30 37.39 10.48
CA LEU A 7 -3.82 36.32 9.60
C LEU A 7 -2.45 35.81 10.05
N ASP A 8 -1.52 36.70 10.40
CA ASP A 8 -0.21 36.34 10.93
C ASP A 8 -0.31 35.56 12.25
N THR A 9 -1.26 35.95 13.11
CA THR A 9 -1.49 35.23 14.38
C THR A 9 -2.02 33.82 14.12
N LEU A 10 -2.91 33.65 13.15
CA LEU A 10 -3.49 32.36 12.81
C LEU A 10 -2.46 31.45 12.12
N LEU A 11 -1.62 32.00 11.23
CA LEU A 11 -0.53 31.26 10.60
C LEU A 11 0.50 30.77 11.62
N ARG A 12 0.84 31.57 12.64
CA ARG A 12 1.75 31.13 13.72
C ARG A 12 1.18 29.99 14.57
N THR A 13 -0.14 29.86 14.68
CA THR A 13 -0.77 28.74 15.41
C THR A 13 -0.80 27.43 14.62
N LEU A 14 -0.56 27.50 13.30
CA LEU A 14 -0.51 26.33 12.41
C LEU A 14 0.92 25.81 12.18
N ASP A 15 1.94 26.53 12.68
CA ASP A 15 3.31 26.03 12.66
C ASP A 15 3.45 24.94 13.73
N PRO A 16 3.72 23.67 13.35
CA PRO A 16 3.92 22.58 14.31
C PRO A 16 5.24 22.73 15.10
N ALA A 17 6.09 23.70 14.76
CA ALA A 17 7.25 24.04 15.57
C ALA A 17 6.82 24.77 16.85
N ASP A 18 7.06 24.13 18.00
CA ASP A 18 6.82 24.71 19.31
C ASP A 18 7.54 26.06 19.44
N PRO A 19 6.83 27.20 19.60
CA PRO A 19 7.47 28.51 19.70
C PRO A 19 8.29 28.68 20.99
N ALA A 20 8.14 27.78 21.97
CA ALA A 20 8.99 27.71 23.16
C ALA A 20 10.26 26.86 22.96
N ALA A 21 10.42 26.19 21.80
CA ALA A 21 11.63 25.46 21.47
C ALA A 21 12.77 26.45 21.21
N THR A 22 13.52 26.75 22.25
CA THR A 22 14.79 27.46 22.11
C THR A 22 15.73 26.61 21.24
N ALA A 23 16.46 27.25 20.32
CA ALA A 23 17.47 26.62 19.47
C ALA A 23 18.54 25.84 20.26
N ASP A 24 18.58 26.07 21.59
CA ASP A 24 19.51 25.47 22.52
C ASP A 24 18.96 24.25 23.28
N SER A 25 17.75 23.79 22.95
CA SER A 25 17.18 22.58 23.54
C SER A 25 18.04 21.34 23.25
N VAL A 26 18.11 20.43 24.22
CA VAL A 26 18.87 19.17 24.10
C VAL A 26 18.44 18.38 22.86
N ARG A 27 17.13 18.37 22.56
CA ARG A 27 16.57 17.74 21.36
C ARG A 27 17.11 18.35 20.07
N ALA A 28 17.14 19.68 19.95
CA ALA A 28 17.66 20.38 18.76
C ALA A 28 19.15 20.07 18.53
N ARG A 29 19.95 20.01 19.59
CA ARG A 29 21.37 19.64 19.50
C ARG A 29 21.55 18.18 19.07
N THR A 30 20.73 17.26 19.58
CA THR A 30 20.76 15.84 19.18
C THR A 30 20.34 15.65 17.72
N ASP A 31 19.30 16.35 17.26
CA ASP A 31 18.87 16.32 15.86
C ASP A 31 19.95 16.89 14.92
N LEU A 32 20.58 18.01 15.29
CA LEU A 32 21.66 18.61 14.51
C LEU A 32 22.88 17.67 14.41
N GLN A 33 23.27 17.03 15.50
CA GLN A 33 24.38 16.05 15.49
C GLN A 33 24.09 14.86 14.58
N ARG A 34 22.83 14.38 14.55
CA ARG A 34 22.41 13.29 13.67
C ARG A 34 22.53 13.68 12.19
N ILE A 35 22.09 14.89 11.84
CA ILE A 35 22.15 15.40 10.45
C ILE A 35 23.61 15.54 9.99
N LEU A 36 24.49 16.08 10.84
CA LEU A 36 25.90 16.25 10.52
C LEU A 36 26.62 14.89 10.36
N ALA A 37 26.29 13.90 11.19
CA ALA A 37 26.85 12.56 11.09
C ALA A 37 26.43 11.84 9.80
N ASP A 38 25.16 11.95 9.38
CA ASP A 38 24.67 11.36 8.12
C ASP A 38 25.35 12.02 6.90
N HIS A 39 25.61 13.33 6.95
CA HIS A 39 26.33 14.03 5.90
C HIS A 39 27.81 13.63 5.79
N GLN A 40 28.47 13.33 6.90
CA GLN A 40 29.84 12.82 6.89
C GLN A 40 29.91 11.38 6.36
N ALA A 41 28.93 10.53 6.69
CA ALA A 41 28.86 9.16 6.19
C ALA A 41 28.61 9.10 4.67
N ARG A 42 27.92 10.11 4.11
CA ARG A 42 27.61 10.18 2.68
C ARG A 42 28.63 10.93 1.83
N ARG A 43 29.73 11.44 2.41
CA ARG A 43 30.76 12.13 1.63
C ARG A 43 31.55 11.08 0.83
N PRO A 44 31.48 11.06 -0.51
CA PRO A 44 32.28 10.13 -1.32
C PRO A 44 33.75 10.51 -1.16
N GLY A 45 34.55 9.60 -0.61
CA GLY A 45 36.00 9.74 -0.57
C GLY A 45 36.56 9.79 -1.98
N GLY A 46 36.91 10.99 -2.44
CA GLY A 46 37.69 11.19 -3.65
C GLY A 46 39.15 10.78 -3.40
N THR A 47 39.52 9.61 -3.92
CA THR A 47 40.89 9.10 -4.13
C THR A 47 40.72 7.85 -5.01
N GLY A 48 41.31 7.66 -6.17
CA GLY A 48 42.18 8.43 -7.04
C GLY A 48 42.32 7.57 -8.30
N ILE A 49 42.26 8.19 -9.48
CA ILE A 49 42.42 7.50 -10.75
C ILE A 49 43.91 7.11 -10.86
N SER A 50 44.21 5.82 -10.63
CA SER A 50 45.53 5.26 -10.93
C SER A 50 45.44 4.51 -12.26
N THR A 51 45.82 5.20 -13.32
CA THR A 51 46.10 4.63 -14.64
C THR A 51 47.43 3.89 -14.57
N SER A 52 47.39 2.56 -14.55
CA SER A 52 48.55 1.73 -14.92
C SER A 52 48.14 0.75 -16.00
N ALA A 53 48.80 0.88 -17.14
CA ALA A 53 48.60 0.10 -18.34
C ALA A 53 49.46 -1.18 -18.35
N ARG A 54 48.93 -2.20 -19.07
CA ARG A 54 49.58 -3.37 -19.71
C ARG A 54 49.95 -4.60 -18.85
N PRO A 55 50.11 -5.81 -19.46
CA PRO A 55 49.77 -6.25 -20.82
C PRO A 55 48.94 -7.56 -20.89
N ILE A 56 48.50 -7.86 -22.12
CA ILE A 56 47.82 -9.06 -22.61
C ILE A 56 48.71 -10.31 -22.43
N ALA A 57 48.14 -11.39 -21.90
CA ALA A 57 48.70 -12.73 -22.02
C ALA A 57 47.60 -13.75 -22.37
N THR A 58 47.63 -14.20 -23.61
CA THR A 58 46.88 -15.32 -24.19
C THR A 58 47.46 -16.64 -23.71
N TRP A 59 46.71 -17.51 -23.02
CA TRP A 59 47.08 -18.93 -22.95
C TRP A 59 45.85 -19.83 -23.01
N ALA A 60 45.89 -20.69 -24.01
CA ALA A 60 44.92 -21.70 -24.37
C ALA A 60 44.99 -22.92 -23.43
N GLN A 61 43.87 -23.68 -23.44
CA GLN A 61 43.77 -25.11 -23.17
C GLN A 61 44.26 -25.66 -21.82
N ARG A 62 43.29 -26.10 -21.01
CA ARG A 62 43.39 -27.41 -20.33
C ARG A 62 42.01 -28.01 -20.08
N LYS A 63 41.64 -28.97 -20.92
CA LYS A 63 40.65 -30.00 -20.59
C LYS A 63 41.23 -30.89 -19.49
N ARG A 64 40.53 -31.05 -18.36
CA ARG A 64 40.40 -32.36 -17.70
C ARG A 64 39.26 -32.37 -16.67
N VAL A 65 38.32 -33.25 -16.97
CA VAL A 65 37.29 -33.89 -16.15
C VAL A 65 37.79 -34.20 -14.73
N ILE A 66 36.95 -34.02 -13.70
CA ILE A 66 36.65 -35.02 -12.64
C ILE A 66 35.62 -34.46 -11.62
N ARG A 67 34.52 -35.22 -11.52
CA ARG A 67 33.65 -35.54 -10.38
C ARG A 67 33.08 -34.45 -9.46
N ARG A 68 31.74 -34.39 -9.50
CA ARG A 68 30.79 -34.55 -8.37
C ARG A 68 31.32 -34.14 -6.99
N SER A 69 30.79 -33.02 -6.49
CA SER A 69 30.52 -32.84 -5.05
C SER A 69 29.35 -31.87 -4.93
N ALA A 70 28.22 -32.42 -4.49
CA ALA A 70 27.09 -31.65 -4.02
C ALA A 70 27.50 -30.94 -2.72
N ALA A 71 27.31 -29.63 -2.68
CA ALA A 71 27.18 -28.88 -1.45
C ALA A 71 26.19 -27.74 -1.74
N VAL A 72 24.98 -27.94 -1.25
CA VAL A 72 23.91 -26.94 -1.18
C VAL A 72 24.41 -25.85 -0.22
N LEU A 73 24.87 -24.73 -0.78
CA LEU A 73 24.90 -23.46 -0.07
C LEU A 73 23.69 -22.66 -0.53
N GLY A 74 22.67 -22.60 0.32
CA GLY A 74 21.53 -21.73 0.16
C GLY A 74 21.99 -20.28 0.20
N ALA A 75 22.16 -19.68 -0.98
CA ALA A 75 22.31 -18.25 -1.12
C ALA A 75 20.91 -17.64 -0.95
N VAL A 76 20.67 -16.99 0.20
CA VAL A 76 19.57 -16.03 0.34
C VAL A 76 19.91 -14.86 -0.57
N ALA A 77 19.38 -14.87 -1.79
CA ALA A 77 19.42 -13.73 -2.67
C ALA A 77 18.45 -12.68 -2.12
N ALA A 78 18.95 -11.81 -1.24
CA ALA A 78 18.29 -10.55 -0.94
C ALA A 78 18.38 -9.69 -2.22
N VAL A 79 17.36 -9.77 -3.07
CA VAL A 79 17.21 -8.88 -4.21
C VAL A 79 16.79 -7.51 -3.66
N THR A 80 17.76 -6.70 -3.24
CA THR A 80 17.53 -5.26 -3.10
C THR A 80 17.49 -4.67 -4.50
N VAL A 81 16.31 -4.64 -5.11
CA VAL A 81 16.08 -3.78 -6.28
C VAL A 81 16.20 -2.34 -5.77
N GLY A 82 17.25 -1.65 -6.18
CA GLY A 82 17.39 -0.22 -5.95
C GLY A 82 16.25 0.50 -6.66
N ILE A 83 15.28 0.98 -5.88
CA ILE A 83 14.19 1.82 -6.37
C ILE A 83 14.79 3.20 -6.68
N LEU A 84 15.26 3.36 -7.92
CA LEU A 84 15.35 4.65 -8.60
C LEU A 84 14.23 4.72 -9.64
N ALA A 85 12.98 4.66 -9.16
CA ALA A 85 11.82 5.05 -9.94
C ALA A 85 11.38 6.42 -9.43
N LEU A 86 11.77 7.48 -10.13
CA LEU A 86 11.10 8.77 -10.04
C LEU A 86 9.87 8.66 -10.97
N PRO A 87 8.63 8.59 -10.45
CA PRO A 87 7.48 8.57 -11.32
C PRO A 87 7.23 9.98 -11.88
N MET A 88 6.90 10.00 -13.17
CA MET A 88 6.35 11.12 -13.90
C MET A 88 5.08 11.61 -13.18
N LEU A 89 5.22 12.69 -12.40
CA LEU A 89 4.11 13.48 -11.86
C LEU A 89 3.47 14.26 -13.00
N GLN A 90 2.68 13.58 -13.84
CA GLN A 90 1.77 14.25 -14.77
C GLN A 90 0.37 14.00 -14.23
N ASP A 91 -0.19 15.04 -13.58
CA ASP A 91 -1.57 15.13 -13.09
C ASP A 91 -1.98 14.21 -11.92
N ALA A 92 -1.07 13.92 -10.98
CA ALA A 92 -1.49 13.40 -9.68
C ALA A 92 -2.27 14.50 -8.93
N ASP A 93 -3.57 14.30 -8.75
CA ASP A 93 -4.40 15.12 -7.88
C ASP A 93 -3.67 15.28 -6.53
N PRO A 94 -3.39 16.51 -6.07
CA PRO A 94 -2.56 16.76 -4.89
C PRO A 94 -3.09 16.04 -3.65
N ALA A 95 -4.38 15.70 -3.60
CA ALA A 95 -4.92 14.98 -2.46
C ALA A 95 -4.55 13.47 -2.45
N TYR A 96 -4.09 12.90 -3.56
CA TYR A 96 -3.45 11.56 -3.60
C TYR A 96 -1.92 11.61 -3.59
N ALA A 97 -1.29 12.77 -3.34
CA ALA A 97 0.17 12.93 -3.44
C ALA A 97 0.99 12.00 -2.53
N SER A 98 0.41 11.52 -1.43
CA SER A 98 1.09 10.57 -0.53
C SER A 98 0.81 9.09 -0.86
N TRP A 99 -0.12 8.80 -1.76
CA TRP A 99 -0.49 7.44 -2.11
C TRP A 99 0.70 6.68 -2.73
N THR A 100 0.82 5.40 -2.41
CA THR A 100 1.85 4.50 -2.92
C THR A 100 1.23 3.23 -3.51
N PRO A 101 1.80 2.67 -4.58
CA PRO A 101 1.30 1.43 -5.17
C PRO A 101 1.56 0.18 -4.32
N GLU A 102 2.56 0.22 -3.44
CA GLU A 102 2.89 -0.84 -2.49
C GLU A 102 2.18 -0.60 -1.13
N PRO A 103 1.49 -1.61 -0.58
CA PRO A 103 0.82 -1.52 0.72
C PRO A 103 1.82 -1.65 1.87
N ALA A 104 1.63 -0.86 2.92
CA ALA A 104 2.36 -0.98 4.18
C ALA A 104 1.48 -1.58 5.27
N GLY A 105 2.02 -2.57 6.01
CA GLY A 105 1.34 -3.14 7.17
C GLY A 105 1.13 -2.14 8.31
N MET A 106 0.15 -2.41 9.16
CA MET A 106 -0.18 -1.60 10.35
C MET A 106 0.18 -2.36 11.63
N SER A 107 0.49 -1.63 12.71
CA SER A 107 0.59 -2.25 14.03
C SER A 107 -0.77 -2.80 14.49
N ALA A 108 -0.77 -3.74 15.45
CA ALA A 108 -2.01 -4.33 15.97
C ALA A 108 -2.99 -3.28 16.51
N ALA A 109 -2.50 -2.28 17.26
CA ALA A 109 -3.31 -1.21 17.81
C ALA A 109 -3.90 -0.28 16.72
N GLU A 110 -3.12 0.03 15.68
CA GLU A 110 -3.63 0.80 14.54
C GLU A 110 -4.66 0.02 13.73
N ARG A 111 -4.43 -1.28 13.51
CA ARG A 111 -5.37 -2.19 12.83
C ARG A 111 -6.70 -2.26 13.58
N GLU A 112 -6.67 -2.40 14.91
CA GLU A 112 -7.88 -2.42 15.73
C GLU A 112 -8.64 -1.09 15.65
N LYS A 113 -7.93 0.05 15.76
CA LYS A 113 -8.52 1.38 15.63
C LYS A 113 -9.15 1.61 14.26
N ALA A 114 -8.46 1.22 13.19
CA ALA A 114 -8.95 1.32 11.82
C ALA A 114 -10.18 0.43 11.59
N GLY A 115 -10.16 -0.80 12.11
CA GLY A 115 -11.30 -1.71 12.10
C GLY A 115 -12.52 -1.15 12.82
N ALA A 116 -12.34 -0.62 14.03
CA ALA A 116 -13.41 0.01 14.80
C ALA A 116 -14.03 1.19 14.05
N ARG A 117 -13.20 2.03 13.42
CA ARG A 117 -13.69 3.13 12.58
C ARG A 117 -14.45 2.62 11.36
N CYS A 118 -13.93 1.63 10.65
CA CYS A 118 -14.62 1.04 9.49
C CYS A 118 -15.99 0.45 9.88
N ARG A 119 -16.09 -0.23 11.03
CA ARG A 119 -17.37 -0.72 11.55
C ARG A 119 -18.33 0.42 11.82
N ALA A 120 -17.90 1.43 12.57
CA ALA A 120 -18.72 2.60 12.92
C ALA A 120 -19.22 3.34 11.67
N ASP A 121 -18.34 3.57 10.71
CA ASP A 121 -18.67 4.25 9.45
C ASP A 121 -19.67 3.41 8.61
N SER A 122 -19.64 2.09 8.73
CA SER A 122 -20.50 1.19 7.98
C SER A 122 -21.89 1.00 8.60
N LEU A 123 -22.11 1.40 9.87
CA LEU A 123 -23.37 1.16 10.59
C LEU A 123 -24.61 1.80 9.94
N ASP A 124 -24.42 2.93 9.26
CA ASP A 124 -25.48 3.67 8.57
C ASP A 124 -25.66 3.22 7.10
N THR A 125 -24.88 2.23 6.65
CA THR A 125 -25.00 1.71 5.28
C THR A 125 -26.10 0.67 5.18
N GLY A 126 -26.89 0.71 4.11
CA GLY A 126 -27.92 -0.28 3.82
C GLY A 126 -29.05 -0.34 4.85
N ASP A 127 -29.47 0.83 5.36
CA ASP A 127 -30.56 1.00 6.34
C ASP A 127 -30.36 0.17 7.63
N GLY A 128 -29.11 -0.14 7.99
CA GLY A 128 -28.78 -0.93 9.17
C GLY A 128 -28.94 -2.45 9.01
N THR A 129 -29.20 -2.94 7.79
CA THR A 129 -29.39 -4.38 7.48
C THR A 129 -28.20 -5.25 7.94
N TYR A 130 -27.00 -4.67 7.97
CA TYR A 130 -25.76 -5.38 8.30
C TYR A 130 -25.26 -5.13 9.74
N ARG A 131 -26.06 -4.51 10.61
CA ARG A 131 -25.59 -4.09 11.95
C ARG A 131 -25.00 -5.25 12.77
N ALA A 132 -25.70 -6.38 12.85
CA ALA A 132 -25.23 -7.54 13.63
C ALA A 132 -23.94 -8.15 13.03
N GLN A 133 -23.81 -8.16 11.71
CA GLN A 133 -22.61 -8.64 11.02
C GLN A 133 -21.44 -7.70 11.26
N LEU A 134 -21.66 -6.38 11.21
CA LEU A 134 -20.62 -5.37 11.47
C LEU A 134 -20.11 -5.46 12.92
N GLU A 135 -21.01 -5.64 13.90
CA GLU A 135 -20.64 -5.76 15.31
C GLU A 135 -19.75 -6.96 15.60
N SER A 136 -19.92 -8.06 14.85
CA SER A 136 -19.16 -9.31 15.00
C SER A 136 -18.04 -9.50 13.97
N ALA A 137 -17.89 -8.58 13.01
CA ALA A 137 -16.91 -8.71 11.94
C ALA A 137 -15.48 -8.55 12.47
N ASP A 138 -14.57 -9.39 12.00
CA ASP A 138 -13.14 -9.29 12.23
C ASP A 138 -12.48 -8.41 11.16
N VAL A 139 -11.32 -7.84 11.48
CA VAL A 139 -10.48 -7.19 10.47
C VAL A 139 -9.67 -8.27 9.78
N ALA A 140 -9.80 -8.43 8.46
CA ALA A 140 -8.98 -9.34 7.66
C ALA A 140 -7.79 -8.62 6.99
N VAL A 141 -8.05 -7.42 6.46
CA VAL A 141 -7.01 -6.55 5.89
C VAL A 141 -7.04 -5.19 6.60
N ALA A 142 -5.86 -4.70 6.96
CA ALA A 142 -5.64 -3.31 7.36
C ALA A 142 -4.26 -2.88 6.87
N GLU A 143 -4.23 -1.92 5.95
CA GLU A 143 -3.01 -1.50 5.26
C GLU A 143 -2.97 0.02 5.06
N ARG A 144 -1.77 0.55 4.80
CA ARG A 144 -1.53 1.97 4.51
C ARG A 144 -0.87 2.18 3.16
N ARG A 145 -1.30 3.24 2.48
CA ARG A 145 -0.62 3.79 1.28
C ARG A 145 -0.46 5.29 1.48
N GLY A 146 0.67 5.68 2.05
CA GLY A 146 0.88 7.03 2.59
C GLY A 146 -0.06 7.35 3.75
N VAL A 147 -0.83 8.44 3.61
CA VAL A 147 -1.80 8.84 4.64
C VAL A 147 -3.08 7.99 4.60
N TRP A 148 -3.33 7.29 3.50
CA TRP A 148 -4.53 6.52 3.29
C TRP A 148 -4.49 5.19 4.04
N THR A 149 -5.65 4.77 4.53
CA THR A 149 -5.88 3.52 5.24
C THR A 149 -6.99 2.74 4.55
N THR A 150 -6.73 1.47 4.25
CA THR A 150 -7.71 0.54 3.70
C THR A 150 -7.96 -0.59 4.68
N VAL A 151 -9.23 -0.88 4.92
CA VAL A 151 -9.70 -1.95 5.82
C VAL A 151 -10.65 -2.87 5.07
N VAL A 152 -10.46 -4.18 5.21
CA VAL A 152 -11.47 -5.19 4.86
C VAL A 152 -11.90 -5.89 6.14
N LEU A 153 -13.19 -5.77 6.43
CA LEU A 153 -13.87 -6.51 7.48
C LEU A 153 -14.45 -7.79 6.90
N THR A 154 -14.45 -8.87 7.68
CA THR A 154 -15.06 -10.15 7.34
C THR A 154 -15.86 -10.68 8.50
N GLY A 155 -16.96 -11.37 8.23
CA GLY A 155 -17.78 -11.97 9.28
C GLY A 155 -18.41 -13.29 8.87
N GLY A 156 -19.29 -13.80 9.74
CA GLY A 156 -20.06 -15.00 9.45
C GLY A 156 -20.88 -14.89 8.16
N ALA A 157 -21.26 -16.05 7.62
CA ALA A 157 -22.11 -16.18 6.43
C ALA A 157 -21.55 -15.52 5.15
N GLY A 158 -20.23 -15.28 5.05
CA GLY A 158 -19.64 -14.65 3.87
C GLY A 158 -19.76 -13.12 3.85
N PHE A 159 -20.06 -12.52 5.01
CA PHE A 159 -20.08 -11.07 5.17
C PHE A 159 -18.70 -10.47 4.90
N SER A 160 -18.68 -9.34 4.18
CA SER A 160 -17.49 -8.51 4.05
C SER A 160 -17.85 -7.05 3.83
N ALA A 161 -17.00 -6.16 4.34
CA ALA A 161 -17.09 -4.73 4.13
C ALA A 161 -15.71 -4.14 3.87
N VAL A 162 -15.63 -3.17 2.96
CA VAL A 162 -14.39 -2.46 2.64
C VAL A 162 -14.52 -0.98 3.01
N CYS A 163 -13.49 -0.40 3.59
CA CYS A 163 -13.40 1.04 3.84
C CYS A 163 -12.04 1.57 3.38
N ILE A 164 -12.04 2.67 2.64
CA ILE A 164 -10.84 3.44 2.28
C ILE A 164 -11.00 4.86 2.85
N THR A 165 -10.02 5.34 3.62
CA THR A 165 -10.05 6.66 4.27
C THR A 165 -8.68 7.34 4.20
N ASP A 166 -8.62 8.67 4.21
CA ASP A 166 -7.39 9.49 4.17
C ASP A 166 -6.71 9.67 5.54
N GLY A 167 -7.19 8.97 6.56
CA GLY A 167 -6.69 9.09 7.94
C GLY A 167 -7.00 10.42 8.62
N GLN A 168 -7.60 11.39 7.93
CA GLN A 168 -7.97 12.67 8.53
C GLN A 168 -9.20 12.48 9.43
N PRO A 169 -9.16 12.99 10.67
CA PRO A 169 -10.38 13.18 11.44
C PRO A 169 -11.20 14.27 10.73
N GLY A 170 -12.42 13.95 10.30
CA GLY A 170 -13.29 14.93 9.67
C GLY A 170 -13.44 16.16 10.58
N LEU A 171 -13.07 17.33 10.06
CA LEU A 171 -13.19 18.60 10.79
C LEU A 171 -14.66 18.75 11.20
N LEU A 172 -14.94 18.78 12.50
CA LEU A 172 -16.28 18.90 13.12
C LEU A 172 -17.18 17.66 13.17
N GLY A 173 -16.72 16.45 12.80
CA GLY A 173 -17.57 15.25 12.88
C GLY A 173 -18.80 15.25 11.95
N PHE A 174 -18.94 16.26 11.10
CA PHE A 174 -19.98 16.40 10.07
C PHE A 174 -19.44 16.14 8.65
N GLY A 175 -18.15 15.89 8.50
CA GLY A 175 -17.54 15.56 7.22
C GLY A 175 -17.58 14.05 6.99
N SER A 176 -18.37 13.62 6.01
CA SER A 176 -18.09 12.42 5.23
C SER A 176 -16.74 12.60 4.53
N GLY A 177 -15.64 12.53 5.28
CA GLY A 177 -14.29 12.47 4.72
C GLY A 177 -14.31 11.41 3.63
N GLY A 178 -13.78 11.75 2.45
CA GLY A 178 -13.98 10.99 1.23
C GLY A 178 -13.84 9.50 1.47
N ARG A 179 -14.97 8.79 1.43
CA ARG A 179 -15.03 7.37 1.78
C ARG A 179 -15.64 6.61 0.62
N ILE A 180 -14.99 5.52 0.26
CA ILE A 180 -15.55 4.50 -0.61
C ILE A 180 -15.51 3.21 0.16
N GLY A 181 -16.63 2.53 0.12
CA GLY A 181 -16.80 1.24 0.72
C GLY A 181 -17.92 0.48 0.04
N ALA A 182 -17.81 -0.83 0.14
CA ALA A 182 -18.85 -1.75 -0.28
C ALA A 182 -19.12 -2.69 0.90
N ILE A 183 -20.35 -3.13 1.03
CA ILE A 183 -20.78 -4.05 2.07
C ILE A 183 -21.69 -5.10 1.44
N GLY A 184 -21.48 -6.36 1.80
CA GLY A 184 -22.28 -7.43 1.24
C GLY A 184 -21.98 -8.78 1.84
N THR A 185 -22.68 -9.78 1.32
CA THR A 185 -22.59 -11.16 1.76
C THR A 185 -22.43 -12.05 0.54
N LEU A 186 -21.35 -12.83 0.49
CA LEU A 186 -21.16 -13.88 -0.50
C LEU A 186 -22.03 -15.09 -0.21
N ARG A 187 -22.53 -15.74 -1.25
CA ARG A 187 -23.19 -17.03 -1.09
C ARG A 187 -22.13 -18.10 -0.87
N GLU A 188 -22.52 -19.19 -0.22
CA GLU A 188 -21.63 -20.34 0.00
C GLU A 188 -21.07 -20.90 -1.31
N SER A 189 -21.88 -20.90 -2.37
CA SER A 189 -21.49 -21.31 -3.73
C SER A 189 -20.39 -20.45 -4.34
N ASP A 190 -20.21 -19.23 -3.82
CA ASP A 190 -19.34 -18.21 -4.39
C ASP A 190 -17.99 -18.17 -3.65
N ARG A 191 -17.74 -19.09 -2.71
CA ARG A 191 -16.43 -19.23 -2.04
C ARG A 191 -15.37 -19.61 -3.08
N PRO A 192 -14.19 -18.95 -3.07
CA PRO A 192 -13.11 -19.27 -4.00
C PRO A 192 -12.56 -20.68 -3.71
N GLY A 193 -12.15 -21.38 -4.77
CA GLY A 193 -11.23 -22.50 -4.64
C GLY A 193 -9.83 -22.04 -4.18
N PRO A 194 -8.89 -22.96 -3.91
CA PRO A 194 -7.58 -22.64 -3.35
C PRO A 194 -6.76 -21.63 -4.17
N ARG A 195 -6.97 -21.58 -5.49
CA ARG A 195 -6.27 -20.69 -6.43
C ARG A 195 -7.15 -19.57 -6.98
N ASP A 196 -8.39 -19.44 -6.52
CA ASP A 196 -9.33 -18.48 -7.10
C ASP A 196 -9.32 -17.14 -6.36
N LEU A 197 -9.53 -16.06 -7.11
CA LEU A 197 -9.95 -14.76 -6.60
C LEU A 197 -11.45 -14.58 -6.87
N ARG A 198 -12.19 -14.04 -5.89
CA ARG A 198 -13.61 -13.71 -6.02
C ARG A 198 -13.86 -12.28 -5.55
N PRO A 199 -13.91 -11.29 -6.46
CA PRO A 199 -14.18 -9.93 -6.05
C PRO A 199 -15.65 -9.79 -5.61
N ILE A 200 -15.87 -9.23 -4.42
CA ILE A 200 -17.18 -8.71 -3.99
C ILE A 200 -17.32 -7.23 -4.32
N THR A 201 -16.20 -6.59 -4.60
CA THR A 201 -16.09 -5.20 -5.00
C THR A 201 -15.14 -5.19 -6.18
N LEU A 202 -15.61 -4.66 -7.32
CA LEU A 202 -14.81 -4.48 -8.52
C LEU A 202 -15.39 -3.30 -9.28
N GLY A 203 -14.69 -2.17 -9.26
CA GLY A 203 -15.16 -0.98 -9.96
C GLY A 203 -14.48 0.30 -9.51
N THR A 204 -15.14 1.41 -9.83
CA THR A 204 -14.72 2.76 -9.44
C THR A 204 -15.79 3.38 -8.55
N GLY A 205 -15.37 3.96 -7.42
CA GLY A 205 -16.19 4.87 -6.62
C GLY A 205 -15.67 6.30 -6.71
N THR A 206 -16.43 7.24 -6.15
CA THR A 206 -15.99 8.62 -5.98
C THR A 206 -15.89 8.96 -4.50
N MET A 207 -14.78 9.58 -4.11
CA MET A 207 -14.60 10.19 -2.80
C MET A 207 -14.06 11.61 -3.01
N SER A 208 -14.16 12.50 -2.02
CA SER A 208 -13.31 13.69 -2.06
C SER A 208 -11.86 13.23 -1.84
N PRO A 209 -10.90 13.51 -2.73
CA PRO A 209 -10.89 14.53 -3.79
C PRO A 209 -11.33 14.07 -5.20
N GLY A 210 -11.34 12.76 -5.49
CA GLY A 210 -11.62 12.24 -6.83
C GLY A 210 -12.01 10.76 -6.87
N SER A 211 -11.95 10.18 -8.06
CA SER A 211 -12.26 8.77 -8.28
C SER A 211 -11.23 7.85 -7.63
N VAL A 212 -11.69 6.69 -7.16
CA VAL A 212 -10.84 5.59 -6.71
C VAL A 212 -11.33 4.30 -7.33
N SER A 213 -10.39 3.56 -7.89
CA SER A 213 -10.59 2.22 -8.41
C SER A 213 -10.30 1.22 -7.31
N VAL A 214 -11.19 0.25 -7.12
CA VAL A 214 -11.10 -0.74 -6.04
C VAL A 214 -11.48 -2.14 -6.53
N ALA A 215 -10.70 -3.13 -6.09
CA ALA A 215 -11.01 -4.54 -6.20
C ALA A 215 -10.72 -5.24 -4.87
N ALA A 216 -11.70 -5.91 -4.30
CA ALA A 216 -11.54 -6.61 -3.02
C ALA A 216 -12.48 -7.80 -2.92
N GLY A 217 -12.09 -8.79 -2.13
CA GLY A 217 -12.90 -9.96 -1.80
C GLY A 217 -12.07 -11.15 -1.34
N PRO A 218 -12.67 -12.34 -1.26
CA PRO A 218 -11.95 -13.55 -0.89
C PRO A 218 -10.83 -13.92 -1.86
N ALA A 219 -9.74 -14.39 -1.26
CA ALA A 219 -8.63 -15.02 -1.93
C ALA A 219 -8.51 -16.49 -1.49
N GLY A 220 -8.27 -17.37 -2.45
CA GLY A 220 -7.96 -18.77 -2.21
C GLY A 220 -6.71 -18.95 -1.33
N THR A 221 -6.63 -20.07 -0.63
CA THR A 221 -5.57 -20.35 0.35
C THR A 221 -4.16 -20.43 -0.25
N ASP A 222 -4.05 -20.75 -1.53
CA ASP A 222 -2.78 -20.91 -2.24
C ASP A 222 -2.26 -19.58 -2.79
N ILE A 223 -3.05 -18.50 -2.74
CA ILE A 223 -2.64 -17.18 -3.23
C ILE A 223 -1.71 -16.51 -2.21
N ALA A 224 -0.55 -16.07 -2.69
CA ALA A 224 0.47 -15.39 -1.90
C ALA A 224 0.55 -13.89 -2.22
N ALA A 225 0.39 -13.51 -3.50
CA ALA A 225 0.38 -12.12 -3.92
C ALA A 225 -0.52 -11.90 -5.13
N VAL A 226 -1.04 -10.69 -5.28
CA VAL A 226 -1.82 -10.24 -6.44
C VAL A 226 -1.28 -8.87 -6.86
N VAL A 227 -1.01 -8.69 -8.15
CA VAL A 227 -0.50 -7.44 -8.72
C VAL A 227 -1.35 -7.05 -9.93
N TYR A 228 -1.73 -5.78 -10.00
CA TYR A 228 -2.36 -5.17 -11.16
C TYR A 228 -1.37 -4.28 -11.89
N ASP A 229 -1.22 -4.48 -13.20
CA ASP A 229 -0.39 -3.62 -14.05
C ASP A 229 -1.22 -2.40 -14.49
N SER A 230 -1.27 -1.37 -13.64
CA SER A 230 -1.96 -0.12 -13.94
C SER A 230 -1.26 0.64 -15.07
N PRO A 231 -1.99 1.09 -16.12
CA PRO A 231 -1.44 1.95 -17.16
C PRO A 231 -0.94 3.32 -16.64
N VAL A 232 -1.46 3.80 -15.51
CA VAL A 232 -1.12 5.12 -14.94
C VAL A 232 -0.13 4.99 -13.80
N HIS A 233 -0.33 4.03 -12.89
CA HIS A 233 0.44 3.89 -11.65
C HIS A 233 1.52 2.81 -11.70
N GLY A 234 1.60 2.04 -12.79
CA GLY A 234 2.51 0.90 -12.90
C GLY A 234 2.02 -0.31 -12.09
N ALA A 235 2.94 -1.09 -11.53
CA ALA A 235 2.56 -2.26 -10.73
C ALA A 235 1.93 -1.84 -9.40
N VAL A 236 0.65 -2.14 -9.21
CA VAL A 236 -0.09 -1.91 -7.96
C VAL A 236 -0.28 -3.24 -7.25
N GLU A 237 0.30 -3.39 -6.07
CA GLU A 237 0.22 -4.62 -5.29
C GLU A 237 -1.06 -4.65 -4.47
N ALA A 238 -1.74 -5.79 -4.39
CA ALA A 238 -2.83 -6.00 -3.45
C ALA A 238 -2.27 -6.41 -2.08
N THR A 239 -2.96 -6.03 -1.01
CA THR A 239 -2.76 -6.71 0.28
C THR A 239 -3.52 -8.03 0.24
N VAL A 240 -2.82 -9.16 0.47
CA VAL A 240 -3.44 -10.49 0.63
C VAL A 240 -3.22 -10.96 2.06
N ASN A 241 -4.28 -11.06 2.84
CA ASN A 241 -4.20 -11.50 4.24
C ASN A 241 -5.52 -12.13 4.71
N ASP A 242 -5.43 -13.10 5.61
CA ASP A 242 -6.59 -13.76 6.25
C ASP A 242 -7.66 -14.24 5.24
N GLY A 243 -7.22 -14.77 4.08
CA GLY A 243 -8.11 -15.27 3.03
C GLY A 243 -8.86 -14.18 2.26
N GLN A 244 -8.42 -12.93 2.36
CA GLN A 244 -8.94 -11.78 1.60
C GLN A 244 -7.84 -11.13 0.78
N PHE A 245 -8.23 -10.43 -0.28
CA PHE A 245 -7.38 -9.49 -0.99
C PHE A 245 -8.03 -8.10 -1.05
N ALA A 246 -7.20 -7.07 -1.07
CA ALA A 246 -7.61 -5.68 -1.29
C ALA A 246 -6.61 -4.97 -2.19
N LEU A 247 -7.11 -4.45 -3.31
CA LEU A 247 -6.36 -3.66 -4.28
C LEU A 247 -7.11 -2.36 -4.54
N TRP A 248 -6.42 -1.23 -4.50
CA TRP A 248 -7.02 0.05 -4.84
C TRP A 248 -5.98 1.05 -5.33
N MET A 249 -6.40 1.96 -6.19
CA MET A 249 -5.58 3.08 -6.67
C MET A 249 -6.42 4.32 -6.98
N PRO A 250 -5.83 5.53 -6.93
CA PRO A 250 -6.45 6.74 -7.43
C PRO A 250 -6.83 6.62 -8.91
N GLY A 251 -7.93 7.26 -9.28
CA GLY A 251 -8.43 7.27 -10.66
C GLY A 251 -9.55 6.27 -10.91
N ASP A 252 -9.97 6.19 -12.17
CA ASP A 252 -11.18 5.49 -12.61
C ASP A 252 -10.91 4.33 -13.57
N GLU A 253 -9.69 3.81 -13.57
CA GLU A 253 -9.23 2.70 -14.42
C GLU A 253 -10.15 1.47 -14.38
N LEU A 254 -10.80 1.21 -13.23
CA LEU A 254 -11.70 0.06 -13.07
C LEU A 254 -13.17 0.36 -13.35
N ARG A 255 -13.50 1.50 -13.97
CA ARG A 255 -14.91 1.88 -14.24
C ARG A 255 -15.67 0.81 -15.05
N ASN A 256 -15.00 0.11 -15.95
CA ASN A 256 -15.58 -0.93 -16.79
C ASN A 256 -15.16 -2.36 -16.37
N ALA A 257 -14.45 -2.51 -15.25
CA ALA A 257 -13.88 -3.79 -14.85
C ALA A 257 -14.93 -4.87 -14.59
N SER A 258 -16.14 -4.48 -14.19
CA SER A 258 -17.26 -5.40 -13.98
C SER A 258 -17.72 -6.10 -15.28
N SER A 259 -17.67 -5.40 -16.41
CA SER A 259 -18.07 -5.93 -17.73
C SER A 259 -16.91 -6.51 -18.54
N GLU A 260 -15.76 -5.86 -18.50
CA GLU A 260 -14.59 -6.23 -19.33
C GLU A 260 -13.69 -7.25 -18.61
N GLY A 261 -13.73 -7.24 -17.28
CA GLY A 261 -12.82 -7.95 -16.41
C GLY A 261 -11.52 -7.16 -16.17
N MET A 262 -10.89 -7.40 -15.02
CA MET A 262 -9.59 -6.81 -14.69
C MET A 262 -8.51 -7.89 -14.68
N PRO A 263 -7.53 -7.87 -15.61
CA PRO A 263 -6.43 -8.83 -15.57
C PRO A 263 -5.49 -8.53 -14.40
N VAL A 264 -5.14 -9.55 -13.63
CA VAL A 264 -4.19 -9.47 -12.52
C VAL A 264 -3.15 -10.59 -12.63
N GLN A 265 -1.94 -10.33 -12.18
CA GLN A 265 -0.93 -11.35 -11.97
C GLN A 265 -1.08 -11.91 -10.55
N VAL A 266 -1.19 -13.23 -10.43
CA VAL A 266 -1.34 -13.94 -9.16
C VAL A 266 -0.11 -14.78 -8.94
N THR A 267 0.55 -14.59 -7.81
CA THR A 267 1.64 -15.45 -7.36
C THR A 267 1.09 -16.40 -6.31
N TYR A 268 1.32 -17.69 -6.50
CA TYR A 268 0.89 -18.72 -5.58
C TYR A 268 2.00 -19.07 -4.59
N ARG A 269 1.63 -19.72 -3.48
CA ARG A 269 2.55 -20.16 -2.41
C ARG A 269 3.60 -21.17 -2.90
N ASP A 270 3.36 -21.86 -4.01
CA ASP A 270 4.34 -22.76 -4.64
C ASP A 270 5.35 -22.03 -5.55
N GLY A 271 5.25 -20.69 -5.65
CA GLY A 271 6.09 -19.84 -6.47
C GLY A 271 5.66 -19.75 -7.94
N THR A 272 4.60 -20.44 -8.36
CA THR A 272 4.06 -20.29 -9.71
C THR A 272 3.32 -18.96 -9.86
N VAL A 273 3.34 -18.41 -11.07
CA VAL A 273 2.67 -17.14 -11.40
C VAL A 273 1.71 -17.38 -12.55
N GLU A 274 0.50 -16.84 -12.43
CA GLU A 274 -0.56 -16.95 -13.44
C GLU A 274 -1.24 -15.61 -13.65
N ARG A 275 -1.73 -15.35 -14.86
CA ARG A 275 -2.62 -14.22 -15.12
C ARG A 275 -4.07 -14.67 -14.97
N GLN A 276 -4.79 -14.07 -14.04
CA GLN A 276 -6.24 -14.25 -13.87
C GLN A 276 -6.98 -13.01 -14.35
N VAL A 277 -8.28 -13.16 -14.62
CA VAL A 277 -9.18 -12.03 -14.93
C VAL A 277 -10.24 -11.97 -13.85
N LEU A 278 -10.27 -10.89 -13.06
CA LEU A 278 -11.29 -10.66 -12.05
C LEU A 278 -12.59 -10.20 -12.71
N ARG A 279 -13.70 -10.85 -12.34
CA ARG A 279 -15.07 -10.56 -12.77
C ARG A 279 -16.04 -10.86 -11.62
N PHE A 280 -17.23 -10.29 -11.67
CA PHE A 280 -18.35 -10.71 -10.83
C PHE A 280 -18.91 -12.07 -11.27
#